data_AF-A0A6J6GHB0-F1
#
_entry.id   AF-A0A6J6GHB0-F1
#
_cell.length_a   1.000
_cell.length_b   1.000
_cell.length_c   1.000
_cell.angle_alpha   90.00
_cell.angle_beta   90.00
_cell.angle_gamma   90.00
#
_symmetry.space_group_name_H-M   'P 1'
#
loop_
_entity.id
_entity.type
_entity.pdbx_description
1 polymer ?
#
loop_
_entity_poly.entity_id
_entity_poly.type
_entity_poly.pdbx_seq_one_letter_code
_entity_poly.pdbx_strand_id
1 'polypeptide(L)'
;MAKVARKTQKTSPAVLDGIDAHRDTVRKMGGFFAIALSIAVLIVGLLLLVIPGSITGVPGFVLTVIALPPLPLFGVPATGGFIRYFLSLISSLFLWWVIGHYAARRAIQSTISSWPEWLREFRPLAIGIVLGSIISLALAAAVLGVI
;
A
#
# COMPACT_ATOMS: atom_id res chain seq x y z
N MET A 1 52.85 -46.95 4.64
CA MET A 1 52.54 -45.52 4.47
C MET A 1 51.35 -45.39 3.52
N ALA A 2 50.13 -45.15 4.04
CA ALA A 2 48.92 -45.07 3.23
C ALA A 2 48.62 -43.61 2.84
N LYS A 3 48.50 -43.34 1.54
CA LYS A 3 48.22 -42.02 0.97
C LYS A 3 46.71 -41.76 1.06
N VAL A 4 46.29 -40.93 2.02
CA VAL A 4 44.89 -40.54 2.20
C VAL A 4 44.47 -39.66 1.02
N ALA A 5 43.61 -40.20 0.15
CA ALA A 5 43.00 -39.47 -0.94
C ALA A 5 42.01 -38.43 -0.37
N ARG A 6 42.37 -37.15 -0.40
CA ARG A 6 41.43 -36.05 -0.12
C ARG A 6 40.35 -36.05 -1.19
N LYS A 7 39.12 -36.37 -0.79
CA LYS A 7 37.91 -36.20 -1.58
C LYS A 7 37.77 -34.70 -1.87
N THR A 8 38.00 -34.28 -3.12
CA THR A 8 37.76 -32.91 -3.58
C THR A 8 36.28 -32.60 -3.39
N GLN A 9 36.00 -31.82 -2.35
CA GLN A 9 34.68 -31.30 -2.04
C GLN A 9 34.29 -30.36 -3.17
N LYS A 10 33.41 -30.82 -4.06
CA LYS A 10 32.84 -30.02 -5.14
C LYS A 10 32.06 -28.88 -4.47
N THR A 11 32.66 -27.70 -4.41
CA THR A 11 31.94 -26.48 -4.02
C THR A 11 30.84 -26.30 -5.04
N SER A 12 29.59 -26.55 -4.64
CA SER A 12 28.44 -26.11 -5.42
C SER A 12 28.66 -24.64 -5.78
N PRO A 13 28.43 -24.23 -7.04
CA PRO A 13 28.56 -22.83 -7.40
C PRO A 13 27.71 -22.02 -6.43
N ALA A 14 28.34 -21.03 -5.78
CA ALA A 14 27.63 -20.09 -4.93
C ALA A 14 26.44 -19.56 -5.74
N VAL A 15 25.22 -19.78 -5.24
CA VAL A 15 24.02 -19.18 -5.84
C VAL A 15 24.14 -17.69 -5.58
N LEU A 16 24.78 -17.03 -6.52
CA LEU A 16 25.10 -15.63 -6.56
C LEU A 16 23.79 -14.84 -6.61
N ASP A 17 23.59 -13.97 -5.61
CA ASP A 17 22.67 -12.83 -5.58
C ASP A 17 21.15 -13.03 -5.75
N GLY A 18 20.64 -14.11 -6.34
CA GLY A 18 19.22 -14.17 -6.75
C GLY A 18 18.20 -14.08 -5.59
N ILE A 19 18.50 -14.69 -4.44
CA ILE A 19 17.60 -14.72 -3.28
C ILE A 19 17.81 -13.48 -2.40
N ASP A 20 19.06 -13.11 -2.12
CA ASP A 20 19.37 -11.97 -1.24
C ASP A 20 19.11 -10.62 -1.92
N ALA A 21 19.34 -10.48 -3.24
CA ALA A 21 18.97 -9.28 -3.99
C ALA A 21 17.45 -9.09 -4.07
N HIS A 22 16.67 -10.19 -4.11
CA HIS A 22 15.21 -10.11 -4.08
C HIS A 22 14.70 -9.59 -2.73
N ARG A 23 15.32 -10.03 -1.63
CA ARG A 23 15.01 -9.57 -0.27
C ARG A 23 15.31 -8.09 -0.07
N ASP A 24 16.46 -7.64 -0.57
CA ASP A 24 16.86 -6.24 -0.49
C ASP A 24 15.97 -5.31 -1.32
N THR A 25 15.43 -5.82 -2.43
CA THR A 25 14.49 -5.08 -3.28
C THR A 25 13.17 -4.84 -2.53
N VAL A 26 12.58 -5.89 -1.92
CA VAL A 26 11.34 -5.74 -1.14
C VAL A 26 11.55 -4.78 0.04
N ARG A 27 12.70 -4.86 0.71
CA ARG A 27 13.07 -3.98 1.83
C ARG A 27 13.10 -2.50 1.48
N LYS A 28 13.64 -2.16 0.31
CA LYS A 28 13.80 -0.77 -0.13
C LYS A 28 12.55 -0.24 -0.84
N MET A 29 11.83 -1.11 -1.54
CA MET A 29 10.73 -0.70 -2.43
C MET A 29 9.33 -0.84 -1.84
N GLY A 30 9.12 -1.56 -0.73
CA GLY A 30 7.77 -1.82 -0.23
C GLY A 30 6.93 -0.57 0.08
N GLY A 31 7.55 0.50 0.59
CA GLY A 31 6.87 1.79 0.78
C GLY A 31 6.47 2.46 -0.55
N PHE A 32 7.36 2.43 -1.54
CA PHE A 32 7.08 2.97 -2.88
C PHE A 32 6.02 2.15 -3.62
N PHE A 33 6.01 0.83 -3.44
CA PHE A 33 5.00 -0.04 -4.04
C PHE A 33 3.60 0.24 -3.47
N ALA A 34 3.49 0.52 -2.16
CA ALA A 34 2.23 0.96 -1.55
C ALA A 34 1.75 2.31 -2.12
N ILE A 35 2.66 3.28 -2.30
CA ILE A 35 2.33 4.54 -2.99
C ILE A 35 1.85 4.27 -4.41
N ALA A 36 2.57 3.45 -5.18
CA ALA A 36 2.22 3.14 -6.56
C ALA A 36 0.84 2.50 -6.66
N LEU A 37 0.52 1.57 -5.74
CA LEU A 37 -0.79 0.95 -5.65
C LEU A 37 -1.88 1.99 -5.31
N SER A 38 -1.62 2.87 -4.35
CA SER A 38 -2.53 3.96 -3.98
C SER A 38 -2.79 4.91 -5.16
N ILE A 39 -1.74 5.30 -5.90
CA ILE A 39 -1.87 6.14 -7.10
C ILE A 39 -2.67 5.42 -8.20
N ALA A 40 -2.44 4.13 -8.41
CA ALA A 40 -3.21 3.35 -9.39
C ALA A 40 -4.71 3.34 -9.03
N VAL A 41 -5.04 3.13 -7.75
CA VAL A 41 -6.42 3.20 -7.25
C VAL A 41 -7.00 4.61 -7.40
N LEU A 42 -6.22 5.65 -7.12
CA LEU A 42 -6.63 7.04 -7.28
C LEU A 42 -6.98 7.35 -8.74
N ILE A 43 -6.12 6.96 -9.68
CA ILE A 43 -6.35 7.18 -11.11
C ILE A 43 -7.66 6.52 -11.54
N VAL A 44 -7.89 5.26 -11.15
CA VAL A 44 -9.15 4.56 -11.47
C VAL A 44 -10.35 5.29 -10.85
N GLY A 45 -10.24 5.73 -9.58
CA GLY A 45 -11.29 6.50 -8.91
C GLY A 45 -11.64 7.81 -9.62
N LEU A 46 -10.61 8.57 -10.02
CA LEU A 46 -10.77 9.82 -10.75
C LEU A 46 -11.36 9.60 -12.15
N LEU A 47 -10.93 8.56 -12.87
CA LEU A 47 -11.48 8.23 -14.18
C LEU A 47 -12.98 7.90 -14.10
N LEU A 48 -13.41 7.19 -13.06
CA LEU A 48 -14.83 6.91 -12.84
C LEU A 48 -15.63 8.17 -12.49
N LEU A 49 -15.04 9.11 -11.74
CA LEU A 49 -15.70 10.37 -11.38
C LEU A 49 -15.91 11.33 -12.56
N VAL A 50 -15.12 11.22 -13.62
CA VAL A 50 -15.31 12.02 -14.85
C VAL A 50 -16.56 11.57 -15.61
N ILE A 51 -16.99 10.31 -15.43
CA ILE A 51 -18.18 9.77 -16.10
C ILE A 51 -19.42 10.17 -15.29
N PRO A 52 -20.37 10.92 -15.88
CA PRO A 52 -21.57 11.35 -15.17
C PRO A 52 -22.48 10.16 -14.85
N GLY A 53 -23.05 10.17 -13.65
CA GLY A 53 -24.02 9.18 -13.18
C GLY A 53 -23.64 8.53 -11.86
N SER A 54 -24.63 8.09 -11.09
CA SER A 54 -24.40 7.52 -9.76
C SER A 54 -23.68 6.16 -9.80
N ILE A 55 -23.89 5.39 -10.88
CA ILE A 55 -23.28 4.06 -11.07
C ILE A 55 -21.75 4.16 -11.13
N THR A 56 -21.21 5.23 -11.70
CA THR A 56 -19.77 5.50 -11.80
C THR A 56 -19.29 6.43 -10.69
N GLY A 57 -20.10 7.42 -10.30
CA GLY A 57 -19.76 8.41 -9.30
C GLY A 57 -19.55 7.84 -7.90
N VAL A 58 -20.44 6.96 -7.43
CA VAL A 58 -20.32 6.34 -6.10
C VAL A 58 -19.05 5.48 -5.99
N PRO A 59 -18.79 4.49 -6.87
CA PRO A 59 -17.56 3.71 -6.78
C PRO A 59 -16.31 4.56 -7.05
N GLY A 60 -16.37 5.55 -7.96
CA GLY A 60 -15.26 6.47 -8.19
C GLY A 60 -14.88 7.26 -6.94
N PHE A 61 -15.88 7.75 -6.21
CA PHE A 61 -15.67 8.44 -4.93
C PHE A 61 -15.13 7.51 -3.85
N VAL A 62 -15.68 6.30 -3.71
CA VAL A 62 -15.19 5.29 -2.75
C VAL A 62 -13.73 4.93 -3.03
N LEU A 63 -13.35 4.69 -4.29
CA LEU A 63 -11.95 4.43 -4.67
C LEU A 63 -11.04 5.61 -4.36
N THR A 64 -11.53 6.84 -4.55
CA THR A 64 -10.79 8.06 -4.20
C THR A 64 -10.55 8.15 -2.69
N VAL A 65 -11.55 7.81 -1.85
CA VAL A 65 -11.40 7.74 -0.39
C VAL A 65 -10.45 6.60 0.03
N ILE A 66 -10.51 5.45 -0.64
CA ILE A 66 -9.57 4.34 -0.42
C ILE A 66 -8.14 4.79 -0.75
N ALA A 67 -7.93 5.46 -1.87
CA ALA A 67 -6.61 5.95 -2.25
C ALA A 67 -6.13 7.08 -1.32
N LEU A 68 -7.07 7.93 -0.87
CA LEU A 68 -6.82 9.08 -0.03
C LEU A 68 -7.59 9.03 1.31
N PRO A 69 -7.24 8.11 2.24
CA PRO A 69 -8.02 7.91 3.47
C PRO A 69 -8.25 9.14 4.35
N PRO A 70 -7.32 10.12 4.45
CA PRO A 70 -7.52 11.34 5.22
C PRO A 70 -8.50 12.35 4.63
N LEU A 71 -9.05 12.15 3.42
CA LEU A 71 -9.99 13.11 2.80
C LEU A 71 -11.14 13.53 3.75
N PRO A 72 -11.84 12.61 4.43
CA PRO A 72 -12.93 12.97 5.33
C PRO A 72 -12.43 13.79 6.54
N LEU A 73 -11.20 13.53 7.02
CA LEU A 73 -10.60 14.26 8.14
C LEU A 73 -10.39 15.75 7.79
N PHE A 74 -10.05 16.04 6.54
CA PHE A 74 -9.90 17.42 6.06
C PHE A 74 -11.22 18.06 5.61
N GLY A 75 -12.35 17.38 5.81
CA GLY A 75 -13.69 17.88 5.47
C GLY A 75 -14.05 17.78 3.99
N VAL A 76 -13.32 16.98 3.20
CA VAL A 76 -13.66 16.69 1.80
C VAL A 76 -14.64 15.50 1.76
N PRO A 77 -15.74 15.55 0.99
CA PRO A 77 -16.09 16.54 -0.03
C PRO A 77 -17.03 17.66 0.45
N ALA A 78 -17.50 17.62 1.71
CA ALA A 78 -18.42 18.62 2.25
C ALA A 78 -17.91 20.06 2.08
N THR A 79 -16.58 20.22 2.07
CA THR A 79 -15.91 21.47 1.80
C THR A 79 -14.84 21.29 0.72
N GLY A 80 -14.85 22.17 -0.27
CA GLY A 80 -13.82 22.24 -1.31
C GLY A 80 -12.57 22.98 -0.84
N GLY A 81 -11.57 23.07 -1.72
CA GLY A 81 -10.40 23.92 -1.56
C GLY A 81 -9.08 23.20 -1.84
N PHE A 82 -8.23 23.82 -2.66
CA PHE A 82 -6.95 23.26 -3.10
C PHE A 82 -6.07 22.77 -1.95
N ILE A 83 -5.94 23.57 -0.88
CA ILE A 83 -5.09 23.24 0.28
C ILE A 83 -5.54 21.95 0.96
N ARG A 84 -6.86 21.70 1.10
CA ARG A 84 -7.39 20.49 1.74
C ARG A 84 -7.10 19.25 0.91
N TYR A 85 -7.29 19.32 -0.41
CA TYR A 85 -6.93 18.23 -1.32
C TYR A 85 -5.43 17.97 -1.30
N PHE A 86 -4.61 19.02 -1.30
CA PHE A 86 -3.16 18.91 -1.26
C PHE A 86 -2.66 18.27 0.05
N LEU A 87 -3.17 18.71 1.21
CA LEU A 87 -2.86 18.10 2.50
C LEU A 87 -3.31 16.64 2.57
N SER A 88 -4.49 16.32 2.03
CA SER A 88 -4.98 14.94 1.92
C SER A 88 -4.04 14.08 1.08
N LEU A 89 -3.59 14.59 -0.07
CA LEU A 89 -2.66 13.89 -0.95
C LEU A 89 -1.33 13.60 -0.25
N ILE A 90 -0.68 14.61 0.31
CA ILE A 90 0.62 14.44 0.96
C ILE A 90 0.52 13.51 2.18
N SER A 91 -0.51 13.68 3.00
CA SER A 91 -0.73 12.80 4.16
C SER A 91 -1.01 11.35 3.75
N SER A 92 -1.75 11.12 2.66
CA SER A 92 -1.96 9.78 2.11
C SER A 92 -0.69 9.15 1.56
N LEU A 93 0.10 9.90 0.79
CA LEU A 93 1.38 9.39 0.28
C LEU A 93 2.30 8.97 1.43
N PHE A 94 2.38 9.81 2.47
CA PHE A 94 3.13 9.48 3.67
C PHE A 94 2.56 8.26 4.41
N LEU A 95 1.25 8.20 4.61
CA LEU A 95 0.56 7.09 5.27
C LEU A 95 0.81 5.75 4.56
N TRP A 96 0.60 5.72 3.25
CA TRP A 96 0.82 4.51 2.44
C TRP A 96 2.28 4.11 2.40
N TRP A 97 3.19 5.08 2.32
CA TRP A 97 4.62 4.81 2.39
C TRP A 97 5.03 4.18 3.72
N VAL A 98 4.61 4.77 4.86
CA VAL A 98 4.93 4.26 6.20
C VAL A 98 4.46 2.82 6.35
N ILE A 99 3.24 2.52 5.89
CA ILE A 99 2.62 1.21 6.08
C ILE A 99 3.18 0.18 5.11
N GLY A 100 3.45 0.57 3.86
CA GLY A 100 4.16 -0.27 2.89
C GLY A 100 5.58 -0.59 3.35
N HIS A 101 6.27 0.37 3.96
CA HIS A 101 7.60 0.18 4.54
C HIS A 101 7.56 -0.69 5.80
N TYR A 102 6.55 -0.50 6.65
CA TYR A 102 6.35 -1.33 7.83
C TYR A 102 6.06 -2.79 7.46
N ALA A 103 5.18 -3.01 6.47
CA ALA A 103 4.90 -4.34 5.93
C ALA A 103 6.18 -4.98 5.34
N ALA A 104 7.02 -4.20 4.65
CA ALA A 104 8.31 -4.69 4.14
C ALA A 104 9.25 -5.13 5.26
N ARG A 105 9.33 -4.38 6.37
CA ARG A 105 10.14 -4.76 7.54
C ARG A 105 9.66 -6.08 8.16
N ARG A 106 8.34 -6.28 8.26
CA ARG A 106 7.76 -7.54 8.77
C ARG A 106 7.98 -8.72 7.82
N ALA A 107 7.82 -8.51 6.52
CA ALA A 107 8.00 -9.54 5.49
C ALA A 107 9.47 -10.04 5.34
N ILE A 108 10.45 -9.38 5.97
CA ILE A 108 11.85 -9.83 6.01
C ILE A 108 12.09 -10.78 7.19
N GLN A 109 11.21 -10.80 8.19
CA GLN A 109 11.30 -11.74 9.31
C GLN A 109 10.86 -13.16 8.94
N SER A 110 10.24 -13.35 7.76
CA SER A 110 9.87 -14.68 7.26
C SER A 110 11.03 -15.36 6.52
N THR A 111 11.13 -16.69 6.71
CA THR A 111 12.17 -17.55 6.09
C THR A 111 12.19 -17.47 4.56
N ILE A 112 11.04 -17.14 3.95
CA ILE A 112 10.87 -16.86 2.53
C ILE A 112 10.36 -15.42 2.47
N SER A 113 11.14 -14.51 1.89
CA SER A 113 10.79 -13.11 1.76
C SER A 113 10.54 -12.82 0.28
N SER A 114 9.26 -12.73 -0.07
CA SER A 114 8.79 -12.41 -1.41
C SER A 114 7.59 -11.44 -1.37
N TRP A 115 7.20 -10.95 -2.55
CA TRP A 115 6.08 -10.02 -2.70
C TRP A 115 4.72 -10.51 -2.15
N PRO A 116 4.36 -11.80 -2.23
CA PRO A 116 3.12 -12.29 -1.63
C PRO A 116 3.07 -12.11 -0.10
N GLU A 117 4.20 -12.28 0.58
CA GLU A 117 4.33 -12.08 2.02
C GLU A 117 4.19 -10.61 2.41
N TRP A 118 4.80 -9.71 1.61
CA TRP A 118 4.56 -8.27 1.75
C TRP A 118 3.06 -7.95 1.66
N LEU A 119 2.36 -8.52 0.67
CA LEU A 119 0.93 -8.29 0.49
C LEU A 119 0.12 -8.87 1.67
N ARG A 120 0.53 -10.01 2.23
CA ARG A 120 -0.11 -10.64 3.39
C ARG A 120 -0.03 -9.76 4.65
N GLU A 121 1.11 -9.10 4.87
CA GLU A 121 1.28 -8.15 5.98
C GLU A 121 0.63 -6.79 5.70
N PHE A 122 0.66 -6.33 4.45
CA PHE A 122 0.09 -5.05 4.04
C PHE A 122 -1.45 -5.04 4.08
N ARG A 123 -2.10 -6.12 3.62
CA ARG A 123 -3.56 -6.21 3.50
C ARG A 123 -4.33 -5.88 4.79
N PRO A 124 -4.05 -6.48 5.96
CA PRO A 124 -4.80 -6.18 7.17
C PRO A 124 -4.63 -4.73 7.62
N LEU A 125 -3.42 -4.16 7.45
CA LEU A 125 -3.15 -2.76 7.75
C LEU A 125 -3.94 -1.82 6.84
N ALA A 126 -3.92 -2.09 5.53
CA ALA A 126 -4.67 -1.33 4.54
C ALA A 126 -6.19 -1.38 4.80
N ILE A 127 -6.72 -2.56 5.12
CA ILE A 127 -8.15 -2.74 5.44
C ILE A 127 -8.54 -1.88 6.66
N GLY A 128 -7.73 -1.88 7.72
CA GLY A 128 -8.01 -1.09 8.92
C GLY A 128 -8.12 0.42 8.62
N ILE A 129 -7.19 0.95 7.82
CA ILE A 129 -7.21 2.36 7.40
C ILE A 129 -8.45 2.66 6.57
N VAL A 130 -8.73 1.83 5.57
CA VAL A 130 -9.85 2.02 4.65
C VAL A 130 -11.16 1.99 5.42
N LEU A 131 -11.35 1.01 6.30
CA LEU A 131 -12.54 0.94 7.16
C LEU A 131 -12.67 2.17 8.05
N GLY A 132 -11.57 2.61 8.67
CA GLY A 132 -11.56 3.83 9.48
C GLY A 132 -11.98 5.07 8.68
N SER A 133 -11.49 5.22 7.45
CA SER A 133 -11.86 6.33 6.57
C SER A 133 -13.33 6.30 6.13
N ILE A 134 -13.85 5.12 5.78
CA ILE A 134 -15.25 4.93 5.38
C ILE A 134 -16.19 5.19 6.57
N ILE A 135 -15.84 4.70 7.77
CA ILE A 135 -16.62 4.94 8.98
C ILE A 135 -16.62 6.45 9.33
N SER A 136 -15.45 7.10 9.28
CA SER A 136 -15.35 8.54 9.51
C SER A 136 -16.21 9.34 8.53
N LEU A 137 -16.22 8.95 7.26
CA LEU A 137 -17.05 9.58 6.24
C LEU A 137 -18.54 9.36 6.51
N ALA A 138 -18.95 8.13 6.85
CA ALA A 138 -20.33 7.81 7.18
C ALA A 138 -20.82 8.61 8.39
N LEU A 139 -19.99 8.74 9.43
CA LEU A 139 -20.29 9.56 10.60
C LEU A 139 -20.44 11.04 10.23
N ALA A 140 -19.54 11.58 9.41
CA ALA A 140 -19.65 12.96 8.94
C ALA A 140 -20.95 13.18 8.14
N ALA A 141 -21.32 12.23 7.28
CA ALA A 141 -22.57 12.31 6.52
C ALA A 141 -23.81 12.28 7.42
N ALA A 142 -23.83 11.42 8.45
CA ALA A 142 -24.91 11.36 9.43
C ALA A 142 -25.04 12.64 10.25
N VAL A 143 -23.90 13.20 10.71
CA VAL A 143 -23.89 14.46 11.48
C VAL A 143 -24.38 15.65 10.64
N LEU A 144 -24.11 15.64 9.34
CA LEU A 144 -24.57 16.66 8.39
C LEU A 144 -26.03 16.45 7.94
N GLY A 145 -26.69 15.37 8.36
CA GLY A 145 -28.08 15.06 7.98
C GLY A 145 -28.25 14.66 6.52
N VAL A 146 -27.18 14.18 5.87
CA VAL A 146 -27.22 13.69 4.48
C VAL A 146 -27.85 12.30 4.39
N ILE A 147 -27.74 11.51 5.47
CA ILE A 147 -28.32 10.18 5.65
C ILE A 147 -29.01 10.07 7.01
#